data_AF-A0A497V7Y5-F1
#
_entry.id   AF-A0A497V7Y5-F1
#
_cell.length_a   1.000
_cell.length_b   1.000
_cell.length_c   1.000
_cell.angle_alpha   90.00
_cell.angle_beta   90.00
_cell.angle_gamma   90.00
#
_symmetry.space_group_name_H-M   'P 1'
#
loop_
_entity.id
_entity.type
_entity.pdbx_description
1 polymer ?
#
loop_
_entity_poly.entity_id
_entity_poly.type
_entity_poly.pdbx_seq_one_letter_code
_entity_poly.pdbx_strand_id
1 'polypeptide(L)'
;MITRTRFREIDNEIKSLIRKTLDDIRGNNFDNYILYIADGDYNDDFANHPKFSPYVIDNRIDLYKDDTRINFLTRFMTTFYSFPHGVDEVTDDEYRIYMELMVYCHVWESKPYLRKLYRFALLANNENYEWKVEVPEMSKHDFIRNNIRTKFTDSSNDLANIIRKGFHTSLRNAFAHSEFHILENIIHLDTYKGQSWDIKEISFDDWSERFCYSILLCYHLLKESYNDRRNIITLTGKDKFKIKHPSKDGTSLREVNILYHTDQNGFSFERLSI
;
A
#
# COMPACT_ATOMS: atom_id res chain seq x y z
N MET A 1 -7.45 -20.06 -15.69
CA MET A 1 -7.59 -19.54 -14.31
C MET A 1 -6.22 -19.26 -13.73
N ILE A 2 -6.12 -18.61 -12.57
CA ILE A 2 -4.80 -18.50 -11.93
C ILE A 2 -4.41 -19.84 -11.29
N THR A 3 -3.31 -20.40 -11.77
CA THR A 3 -2.72 -21.61 -11.21
C THR A 3 -1.94 -21.29 -9.95
N ARG A 4 -1.75 -22.29 -9.09
CA ARG A 4 -0.90 -22.21 -7.90
C ARG A 4 0.52 -21.77 -8.24
N THR A 5 1.06 -22.27 -9.35
CA THR A 5 2.38 -21.89 -9.85
C THR A 5 2.40 -20.40 -10.20
N ARG A 6 1.43 -19.94 -11.00
CA ARG A 6 1.36 -18.54 -11.41
C ARG A 6 1.15 -17.60 -10.22
N PHE A 7 0.28 -17.96 -9.29
CA PHE A 7 0.08 -17.21 -8.05
C PHE A 7 1.38 -17.07 -7.25
N ARG A 8 2.15 -18.15 -7.09
CA ARG A 8 3.44 -18.12 -6.39
C ARG A 8 4.50 -17.29 -7.09
N GLU A 9 4.51 -17.28 -8.42
CA GLU A 9 5.40 -16.42 -9.19
C GLU A 9 5.12 -14.94 -8.88
N ILE A 10 3.86 -14.53 -8.94
CA ILE A 10 3.43 -13.16 -8.63
C ILE A 10 3.73 -12.81 -7.17
N ASP A 11 3.43 -13.72 -6.23
CA ASP A 11 3.70 -13.58 -4.80
C ASP A 11 5.19 -13.30 -4.53
N ASN A 12 6.06 -14.11 -5.11
CA ASN A 12 7.50 -13.98 -4.97
C ASN A 12 8.05 -12.72 -5.66
N GLU A 13 7.57 -12.39 -6.88
CA GLU A 13 7.96 -11.17 -7.62
C GLU A 13 7.70 -9.94 -6.75
N ILE A 14 6.46 -9.79 -6.27
CA ILE A 14 6.03 -8.62 -5.49
C ILE A 14 6.77 -8.54 -4.17
N LYS A 15 6.84 -9.66 -3.43
CA LYS A 15 7.52 -9.69 -2.14
C LYS A 15 9.00 -9.31 -2.28
N SER A 16 9.69 -9.86 -3.28
CA SER A 16 11.10 -9.55 -3.55
C SER A 16 11.30 -8.07 -3.88
N LEU A 17 10.44 -7.49 -4.71
CA LEU A 17 10.54 -6.07 -5.09
C LEU A 17 10.29 -5.13 -3.92
N ILE A 18 9.30 -5.42 -3.07
CA ILE A 18 9.02 -4.63 -1.86
C ILE A 18 10.20 -4.70 -0.91
N ARG A 19 10.75 -5.90 -0.67
CA ARG A 19 11.91 -6.09 0.21
C ARG A 19 13.14 -5.34 -0.28
N LYS A 20 13.48 -5.49 -1.56
CA LYS A 20 14.57 -4.75 -2.18
C LYS A 20 14.37 -3.23 -2.02
N THR A 21 13.17 -2.73 -2.30
CA THR A 21 12.87 -1.29 -2.20
C THR A 21 12.98 -0.78 -0.76
N LEU A 22 12.51 -1.54 0.24
CA LEU A 22 12.69 -1.19 1.66
C LEU A 22 14.16 -1.14 2.06
N ASP A 23 14.96 -2.11 1.60
CA ASP A 23 16.40 -2.16 1.86
C ASP A 23 17.13 -0.97 1.21
N ASP A 24 16.78 -0.63 -0.03
CA ASP A 24 17.31 0.54 -0.75
C ASP A 24 16.96 1.85 -0.03
N ILE A 25 15.70 2.02 0.39
CA ILE A 25 15.26 3.20 1.17
C ILE A 25 16.02 3.29 2.48
N ARG A 26 16.19 2.17 3.20
CA ARG A 26 16.94 2.12 4.47
C ARG A 26 18.41 2.51 4.27
N GLY A 27 19.03 2.08 3.17
CA GLY A 27 20.43 2.38 2.84
C GLY A 27 20.65 3.83 2.41
N ASN A 28 19.73 4.40 1.63
CA ASN A 28 19.89 5.73 1.03
C ASN A 28 19.40 6.87 1.92
N ASN A 29 18.33 6.65 2.70
CA ASN A 29 17.66 7.69 3.46
C ASN A 29 17.11 7.15 4.79
N PHE A 30 18.03 6.84 5.70
CA PHE A 30 17.71 6.13 6.94
C PHE A 30 16.75 6.91 7.86
N ASP A 31 16.87 8.23 7.96
CA ASP A 31 15.94 9.07 8.74
C ASP A 31 14.51 9.00 8.20
N ASN A 32 14.32 9.07 6.89
CA ASN A 32 13.00 8.92 6.29
C ASN A 32 12.47 7.48 6.34
N TYR A 33 13.34 6.48 6.22
CA TYR A 33 12.97 5.08 6.45
C TYR A 33 12.41 4.87 7.86
N ILE A 34 13.07 5.44 8.87
CA ILE A 34 12.60 5.37 10.26
C ILE A 34 11.23 6.05 10.39
N LEU A 35 11.03 7.24 9.81
CA LEU A 35 9.73 7.90 9.80
C LEU A 35 8.63 7.05 9.16
N TYR A 36 8.94 6.34 8.07
CA TYR A 36 8.01 5.47 7.36
C TYR A 36 7.54 4.28 8.20
N ILE A 37 8.46 3.56 8.84
CA ILE A 37 8.10 2.43 9.70
C ILE A 37 7.53 2.88 11.05
N ALA A 38 7.84 4.10 11.48
CA ALA A 38 7.28 4.72 12.68
C ALA A 38 5.89 5.32 12.44
N ASP A 39 5.31 5.22 11.25
CA ASP A 39 4.01 5.80 10.89
C ASP A 39 3.95 7.30 11.23
N GLY A 40 4.97 8.05 10.79
CA GLY A 40 5.00 9.51 10.87
C GLY A 40 3.88 10.14 10.06
N ASP A 41 3.16 11.09 10.65
CA ASP A 41 1.93 11.62 10.09
C ASP A 41 1.62 13.05 10.53
N TYR A 42 0.72 13.72 9.82
CA TYR A 42 0.16 15.01 10.20
C TYR A 42 -1.26 14.82 10.75
N ASN A 43 -1.46 15.17 12.02
CA ASN A 43 -2.77 15.14 12.66
C ASN A 43 -3.40 16.54 12.66
N ASP A 44 -4.44 16.72 11.84
CA ASP A 44 -5.17 18.00 11.74
C ASP A 44 -5.79 18.44 13.07
N ASP A 45 -6.17 17.51 13.97
CA ASP A 45 -6.71 17.83 15.30
C ASP A 45 -5.70 18.59 16.18
N PHE A 46 -4.40 18.43 15.90
CA PHE A 46 -3.32 19.08 16.61
C PHE A 46 -2.78 20.33 15.93
N ALA A 47 -3.26 20.67 14.73
CA ALA A 47 -2.77 21.83 13.96
C ALA A 47 -2.84 23.13 14.78
N ASN A 48 -3.96 23.33 15.47
CA ASN A 48 -4.22 24.50 16.31
C ASN A 48 -4.03 24.24 17.82
N HIS A 49 -3.59 23.03 18.21
CA HIS A 49 -3.49 22.69 19.62
C HIS A 49 -2.30 23.42 20.26
N PRO A 50 -2.45 24.13 21.40
CA PRO A 50 -1.39 25.00 21.93
C PRO A 50 -0.10 24.26 22.29
N LYS A 51 -0.21 23.03 22.82
CA LYS A 51 0.92 22.26 23.37
C LYS A 51 1.45 21.14 22.48
N PHE A 52 0.68 20.69 21.49
CA PHE A 52 1.03 19.51 20.70
C PHE A 52 1.44 19.93 19.28
N SER A 53 2.40 19.20 18.73
CA SER A 53 2.78 19.32 17.33
C SER A 53 1.78 18.53 16.48
N PRO A 54 1.34 19.05 15.31
CA PRO A 54 0.55 18.24 14.38
C PRO A 54 1.37 17.13 13.71
N TYR A 55 2.70 17.32 13.61
CA TYR A 55 3.63 16.30 13.13
C TYR A 55 3.87 15.27 14.24
N VAL A 56 3.24 14.11 14.12
CA VAL A 56 3.23 13.03 15.11
C VAL A 56 3.90 11.77 14.56
N ILE A 57 4.42 10.93 15.45
CA ILE A 57 4.90 9.58 15.12
C ILE A 57 4.00 8.57 15.79
N ASP A 58 4.08 7.33 15.32
CA ASP A 58 3.28 6.19 15.78
C ASP A 58 1.76 6.44 15.68
N ASN A 59 1.33 7.24 14.69
CA ASN A 59 -0.08 7.53 14.47
C ASN A 59 -0.79 6.36 13.79
N ARG A 60 -1.26 5.41 14.61
CA ARG A 60 -1.90 4.17 14.12
C ARG A 60 -3.39 4.29 13.81
N ILE A 61 -3.96 5.49 13.80
CA ILE A 61 -5.39 5.67 13.50
C ILE A 61 -5.76 5.06 12.15
N ASP A 62 -4.90 5.24 11.14
CA ASP A 62 -5.09 4.68 9.81
C ASP A 62 -5.07 3.15 9.81
N LEU A 63 -4.16 2.55 10.58
CA LEU A 63 -4.11 1.10 10.76
C LEU A 63 -5.41 0.59 11.40
N TYR A 64 -5.89 1.23 12.46
CA TYR A 64 -7.13 0.83 13.12
C TYR A 64 -8.37 1.00 12.24
N LYS A 65 -8.44 2.08 11.45
CA LYS A 65 -9.55 2.30 10.51
C LYS A 65 -9.60 1.25 9.40
N ASP A 66 -8.44 0.74 8.99
CA ASP A 66 -8.30 -0.19 7.87
C ASP A 66 -8.26 -1.67 8.31
N ASP A 67 -8.15 -1.94 9.63
CA ASP A 67 -7.98 -3.27 10.21
C ASP A 67 -9.06 -4.27 9.77
N THR A 68 -10.33 -3.85 9.76
CA THR A 68 -11.44 -4.73 9.35
C THR A 68 -11.36 -5.10 7.87
N ARG A 69 -10.94 -4.18 7.00
CA ARG A 69 -10.70 -4.43 5.57
C ARG A 69 -9.54 -5.40 5.37
N ILE A 70 -8.46 -5.25 6.13
CA ILE A 70 -7.30 -6.16 6.08
C ILE A 70 -7.64 -7.55 6.61
N ASN A 71 -8.43 -7.63 7.69
CA ASN A 71 -8.95 -8.90 8.22
C ASN A 71 -9.85 -9.59 7.20
N PHE A 72 -10.73 -8.85 6.52
CA PHE A 72 -11.54 -9.37 5.42
C PHE A 72 -10.67 -9.89 4.27
N LEU A 73 -9.70 -9.11 3.79
CA LEU A 73 -8.76 -9.52 2.75
C LEU A 73 -8.00 -10.81 3.13
N THR A 74 -7.51 -10.89 4.37
CA THR A 74 -6.77 -12.06 4.85
C THR A 74 -7.65 -13.31 4.88
N ARG A 75 -8.90 -13.18 5.34
CA ARG A 75 -9.88 -14.27 5.32
C ARG A 75 -10.19 -14.70 3.88
N PHE A 76 -10.44 -13.74 2.99
CA PHE A 76 -10.69 -13.98 1.58
C PHE A 76 -9.54 -14.77 0.92
N MET A 77 -8.29 -14.33 1.11
CA MET A 77 -7.11 -15.03 0.58
C MET A 77 -6.96 -16.44 1.17
N THR A 78 -7.23 -16.61 2.46
CA THR A 78 -7.16 -17.93 3.10
C THR A 78 -8.22 -18.89 2.55
N THR A 79 -9.42 -18.38 2.26
CA THR A 79 -10.51 -19.18 1.70
C THR A 79 -10.25 -19.57 0.25
N PHE A 80 -9.87 -18.63 -0.62
CA PHE A 80 -9.85 -18.85 -2.07
C PHE A 80 -8.46 -19.03 -2.68
N TYR A 81 -7.39 -18.61 -2.00
CA TYR A 81 -6.01 -18.60 -2.52
C TYR A 81 -5.02 -19.36 -1.62
N SER A 82 -5.50 -20.27 -0.76
CA SER A 82 -4.63 -21.10 0.09
C SER A 82 -4.05 -22.33 -0.61
N PHE A 83 -4.62 -22.74 -1.76
CA PHE A 83 -4.21 -23.90 -2.56
C PHE A 83 -3.92 -25.14 -1.68
N PRO A 84 -4.95 -25.73 -1.04
CA PRO A 84 -4.79 -26.91 -0.19
C PRO A 84 -4.24 -28.10 -0.98
N HIS A 85 -3.77 -29.14 -0.27
CA HIS A 85 -3.12 -30.28 -0.90
C HIS A 85 -4.00 -30.90 -2.00
N GLY A 86 -3.46 -30.99 -3.22
CA GLY A 86 -4.17 -31.52 -4.40
C GLY A 86 -4.98 -30.49 -5.19
N VAL A 87 -4.96 -29.20 -4.81
CA VAL A 87 -5.58 -28.11 -5.56
C VAL A 87 -4.49 -27.26 -6.22
N ASP A 88 -4.44 -27.31 -7.55
CA ASP A 88 -3.41 -26.62 -8.35
C ASP A 88 -3.92 -25.36 -9.08
N GLU A 89 -5.22 -25.07 -9.00
CA GLU A 89 -5.84 -23.87 -9.57
C GLU A 89 -7.07 -23.44 -8.77
N VAL A 90 -7.46 -22.17 -8.93
CA VAL A 90 -8.71 -21.65 -8.36
C VAL A 90 -9.83 -21.84 -9.39
N THR A 91 -10.83 -22.67 -9.08
CA THR A 91 -11.92 -23.08 -10.01
C THR A 91 -12.87 -21.96 -10.38
N ASP A 92 -13.25 -21.76 -11.63
CA ASP A 92 -14.18 -20.69 -12.05
C ASP A 92 -15.45 -20.65 -11.19
N ASP A 93 -15.73 -19.47 -10.65
CA ASP A 93 -16.86 -19.22 -9.77
C ASP A 93 -17.24 -17.74 -9.89
N GLU A 94 -18.37 -17.45 -10.54
CA GLU A 94 -18.89 -16.09 -10.71
C GLU A 94 -19.04 -15.38 -9.35
N TYR A 95 -19.47 -16.10 -8.31
CA TYR A 95 -19.61 -15.54 -6.97
C TYR A 95 -18.25 -15.07 -6.43
N ARG A 96 -17.20 -15.86 -6.64
CA ARG A 96 -15.83 -15.46 -6.31
C ARG A 96 -15.40 -14.23 -7.12
N ILE A 97 -15.67 -14.19 -8.43
CA ILE A 97 -15.33 -13.04 -9.28
C ILE A 97 -15.97 -11.75 -8.76
N TYR A 98 -17.25 -11.79 -8.36
CA TYR A 98 -17.90 -10.65 -7.71
C TYR A 98 -17.19 -10.22 -6.42
N MET A 99 -16.78 -11.17 -5.57
CA MET A 99 -16.02 -10.86 -4.36
C MET A 99 -14.62 -10.30 -4.67
N GLU A 100 -13.93 -10.84 -5.67
CA GLU A 100 -12.63 -10.32 -6.12
C GLU A 100 -12.76 -8.87 -6.57
N LEU A 101 -13.79 -8.53 -7.34
CA LEU A 101 -14.05 -7.17 -7.79
C LEU A 101 -14.31 -6.21 -6.61
N MET A 102 -15.07 -6.65 -5.60
CA MET A 102 -15.26 -5.89 -4.35
C MET A 102 -13.93 -5.64 -3.63
N VAL A 103 -13.14 -6.69 -3.43
CA VAL A 103 -11.83 -6.62 -2.76
C VAL A 103 -10.88 -5.72 -3.54
N TYR A 104 -10.84 -5.84 -4.87
CA TYR A 104 -10.04 -5.03 -5.76
C TYR A 104 -10.34 -3.53 -5.58
N CYS A 105 -11.62 -3.16 -5.60
CA CYS A 105 -12.02 -1.77 -5.37
C CYS A 105 -11.67 -1.31 -3.96
N HIS A 106 -11.87 -2.13 -2.93
CA HIS A 106 -11.46 -1.76 -1.58
C HIS A 106 -9.95 -1.54 -1.43
N VAL A 107 -9.10 -2.28 -2.15
CA VAL A 107 -7.65 -2.02 -2.19
C VAL A 107 -7.37 -0.65 -2.79
N TRP A 108 -7.89 -0.37 -3.98
CA TRP A 108 -7.58 0.88 -4.69
C TRP A 108 -8.36 2.11 -4.21
N GLU A 109 -9.32 1.93 -3.30
CA GLU A 109 -10.07 3.03 -2.65
C GLU A 109 -9.61 3.33 -1.21
N SER A 110 -8.83 2.44 -0.58
CA SER A 110 -8.38 2.60 0.81
C SER A 110 -7.40 3.77 0.93
N LYS A 111 -7.84 4.88 1.53
CA LYS A 111 -6.98 6.04 1.81
C LYS A 111 -5.78 5.69 2.70
N PRO A 112 -5.92 4.92 3.80
CA PRO A 112 -4.78 4.46 4.58
C PRO A 112 -3.72 3.75 3.74
N TYR A 113 -4.14 2.79 2.90
CA TYR A 113 -3.23 2.07 2.02
C TYR A 113 -2.57 2.99 0.99
N LEU A 114 -3.35 3.84 0.31
CA LEU A 114 -2.84 4.77 -0.71
C LEU A 114 -1.86 5.80 -0.12
N ARG A 115 -2.09 6.30 1.10
CA ARG A 115 -1.12 7.17 1.79
C ARG A 115 0.20 6.46 2.04
N LYS A 116 0.15 5.21 2.54
CA LYS A 116 1.35 4.42 2.80
C LYS A 116 2.09 4.06 1.51
N LEU A 117 1.38 3.69 0.45
CA LEU A 117 1.97 3.42 -0.87
C LEU A 117 2.58 4.67 -1.49
N TYR A 118 1.95 5.84 -1.35
CA TYR A 118 2.49 7.11 -1.82
C TYR A 118 3.78 7.50 -1.11
N ARG A 119 3.82 7.44 0.22
CA ARG A 119 5.06 7.69 0.99
C ARG A 119 6.16 6.71 0.57
N PHE A 120 5.82 5.44 0.38
CA PHE A 120 6.77 4.43 -0.09
C PHE A 120 7.34 4.79 -1.47
N ALA A 121 6.50 5.27 -2.40
CA ALA A 121 6.92 5.70 -3.72
C ALA A 121 7.83 6.94 -3.71
N LEU A 122 7.52 7.92 -2.86
CA LEU A 122 8.39 9.10 -2.67
C LEU A 122 9.78 8.68 -2.16
N LEU A 123 9.83 7.83 -1.14
CA LEU A 123 11.10 7.39 -0.57
C LEU A 123 11.91 6.53 -1.53
N ALA A 124 11.26 5.67 -2.31
CA ALA A 124 11.91 4.92 -3.38
C ALA A 124 12.53 5.84 -4.45
N ASN A 125 11.97 7.04 -4.62
CA ASN A 125 12.51 8.09 -5.49
C ASN A 125 13.49 9.05 -4.80
N ASN A 126 14.01 8.68 -3.62
CA ASN A 126 14.90 9.49 -2.79
C ASN A 126 14.34 10.88 -2.42
N GLU A 127 13.01 11.05 -2.44
CA GLU A 127 12.36 12.28 -2.00
C GLU A 127 12.24 12.33 -0.47
N ASN A 128 11.97 13.52 0.06
CA ASN A 128 11.78 13.71 1.49
C ASN A 128 10.49 13.06 1.98
N TYR A 129 10.44 12.72 3.28
CA TYR A 129 9.24 12.18 3.90
C TYR A 129 8.10 13.20 3.90
N GLU A 130 6.97 12.84 3.32
CA GLU A 130 5.76 13.66 3.32
C GLU A 130 4.92 13.35 4.55
N TRP A 131 4.85 14.33 5.47
CA TRP A 131 4.10 14.21 6.71
C TRP A 131 2.60 14.29 6.45
N LYS A 132 2.15 15.17 5.55
CA LYS A 132 0.73 15.35 5.26
C LYS A 132 0.40 14.84 3.86
N VAL A 133 -0.27 13.69 3.78
CA VAL A 133 -0.69 13.10 2.51
C VAL A 133 -2.21 13.20 2.35
N GLU A 134 -2.64 13.97 1.36
CA GLU A 134 -4.04 14.09 0.99
C GLU A 134 -4.36 13.17 -0.20
N VAL A 135 -5.13 12.11 0.06
CA VAL A 135 -5.68 11.27 -1.01
C VAL A 135 -6.95 11.94 -1.51
N PRO A 136 -7.05 12.30 -2.80
CA PRO A 136 -8.17 13.08 -3.29
C PRO A 136 -9.47 12.26 -3.26
N GLU A 137 -10.61 12.92 -3.02
CA GLU A 137 -11.93 12.26 -3.06
C GLU A 137 -12.31 11.85 -4.49
N MET A 138 -12.09 12.77 -5.43
CA MET A 138 -12.29 12.57 -6.87
C MET A 138 -10.95 12.27 -7.55
N SER A 139 -10.99 11.64 -8.72
CA SER A 139 -9.79 11.39 -9.53
C SER A 139 -8.67 10.61 -8.82
N LYS A 140 -8.99 9.69 -7.91
CA LYS A 140 -8.00 8.79 -7.28
C LYS A 140 -7.14 8.02 -8.29
N HIS A 141 -7.69 7.75 -9.48
CA HIS A 141 -6.92 7.14 -10.57
C HIS A 141 -5.73 7.99 -11.02
N ASP A 142 -5.88 9.31 -11.03
CA ASP A 142 -4.77 10.23 -11.34
C ASP A 142 -3.75 10.22 -10.21
N PHE A 143 -4.19 10.19 -8.95
CA PHE A 143 -3.28 10.05 -7.81
C PHE A 143 -2.44 8.76 -7.92
N ILE A 144 -3.07 7.62 -8.21
CA ILE A 144 -2.37 6.33 -8.37
C ILE A 144 -1.41 6.38 -9.57
N ARG A 145 -1.85 6.90 -10.72
CA ARG A 145 -1.06 6.89 -11.96
C ARG A 145 0.07 7.92 -11.96
N ASN A 146 -0.22 9.15 -11.55
CA ASN A 146 0.64 10.31 -11.75
C ASN A 146 1.45 10.65 -10.50
N ASN A 147 0.94 10.32 -9.29
CA ASN A 147 1.62 10.64 -8.04
C ASN A 147 2.30 9.42 -7.41
N ILE A 148 1.80 8.20 -7.60
CA ILE A 148 2.42 6.98 -7.06
C ILE A 148 3.26 6.27 -8.14
N ARG A 149 2.62 5.82 -9.21
CA ARG A 149 3.30 4.98 -10.23
C ARG A 149 4.42 5.73 -10.94
N THR A 150 4.24 7.02 -11.23
CA THR A 150 5.30 7.86 -11.82
C THR A 150 6.54 7.91 -10.93
N LYS A 151 6.40 8.01 -9.61
CA LYS A 151 7.56 8.05 -8.68
C LYS A 151 8.39 6.77 -8.71
N PHE A 152 7.73 5.62 -8.79
CA PHE A 152 8.44 4.36 -9.03
C PHE A 152 9.05 4.29 -10.44
N THR A 153 8.40 4.90 -11.44
CA THR A 153 8.93 4.93 -12.82
C THR A 153 10.20 5.78 -12.90
N ASP A 154 10.20 6.96 -12.29
CA ASP A 154 11.31 7.92 -12.29
C ASP A 154 12.54 7.34 -11.57
N SER A 155 12.32 6.50 -10.55
CA SER A 155 13.38 5.77 -9.83
C SER A 155 13.80 4.46 -10.50
N SER A 156 13.28 4.14 -11.69
CA SER A 156 13.51 2.84 -12.35
C SER A 156 13.17 1.63 -11.46
N ASN A 157 12.15 1.78 -10.61
CA ASN A 157 11.69 0.75 -9.69
C ASN A 157 10.54 -0.07 -10.32
N ASP A 158 10.72 -1.39 -10.38
CA ASP A 158 9.77 -2.32 -11.01
C ASP A 158 8.40 -2.39 -10.33
N LEU A 159 8.23 -1.81 -9.13
CA LEU A 159 6.90 -1.63 -8.53
C LEU A 159 5.97 -0.79 -9.42
N ALA A 160 6.50 0.06 -10.30
CA ALA A 160 5.71 0.74 -11.34
C ALA A 160 5.01 -0.26 -12.27
N ASN A 161 5.70 -1.36 -12.62
CA ASN A 161 5.15 -2.44 -13.45
C ASN A 161 4.10 -3.23 -12.67
N ILE A 162 4.35 -3.57 -11.41
CA ILE A 162 3.38 -4.23 -10.52
C ILE A 162 2.07 -3.42 -10.43
N ILE A 163 2.16 -2.11 -10.21
CA ILE A 163 0.98 -1.24 -10.16
C ILE A 163 0.26 -1.23 -11.52
N ARG A 164 0.98 -1.24 -12.65
CA ARG A 164 0.36 -1.30 -13.98
C ARG A 164 -0.38 -2.62 -14.24
N LYS A 165 0.19 -3.73 -13.79
CA LYS A 165 -0.43 -5.06 -13.87
C LYS A 165 -1.63 -5.18 -12.94
N GLY A 166 -1.61 -4.55 -11.76
CA GLY A 166 -2.70 -4.56 -10.79
C GLY A 166 -3.81 -3.54 -11.10
N PHE A 167 -3.50 -2.26 -11.26
CA PHE A 167 -4.48 -1.18 -11.35
C PHE A 167 -4.90 -0.85 -12.79
N HIS A 168 -6.21 -0.77 -13.05
CA HIS A 168 -6.78 -0.21 -14.26
C HIS A 168 -8.01 0.66 -13.98
N THR A 169 -8.06 1.85 -14.60
CA THR A 169 -9.14 2.83 -14.39
C THR A 169 -10.49 2.31 -14.88
N SER A 170 -10.56 1.70 -16.07
CA SER A 170 -11.83 1.17 -16.63
C SER A 170 -12.47 0.13 -15.70
N LEU A 171 -11.68 -0.85 -15.22
CA LEU A 171 -12.17 -1.89 -14.31
C LEU A 171 -12.68 -1.30 -12.98
N ARG A 172 -11.91 -0.37 -12.40
CA ARG A 172 -12.32 0.30 -11.16
C ARG A 172 -13.62 1.08 -11.36
N ASN A 173 -13.77 1.79 -12.48
CA ASN A 173 -14.95 2.61 -12.74
C ASN A 173 -16.18 1.76 -13.04
N ALA A 174 -16.07 0.77 -13.94
CA ALA A 174 -17.15 -0.15 -14.26
C ALA A 174 -17.67 -0.83 -12.99
N PHE A 175 -16.78 -1.32 -12.13
CA PHE A 175 -17.22 -1.92 -10.88
C PHE A 175 -17.84 -0.92 -9.90
N ALA A 176 -17.21 0.24 -9.69
CA ALA A 176 -17.71 1.26 -8.76
C ALA A 176 -19.11 1.77 -9.12
N HIS A 177 -19.49 1.70 -10.41
CA HIS A 177 -20.80 2.10 -10.91
C HIS A 177 -21.73 0.92 -11.22
N SER A 178 -21.29 -0.33 -10.97
CA SER A 178 -22.03 -1.54 -11.35
C SER A 178 -22.39 -1.59 -12.85
N GLU A 179 -21.49 -1.06 -13.69
CA GLU A 179 -21.60 -0.98 -15.16
C GLU A 179 -20.78 -2.09 -15.81
N PHE A 180 -21.08 -3.34 -15.45
CA PHE A 180 -20.50 -4.54 -16.02
C PHE A 180 -21.46 -5.72 -15.94
N HIS A 181 -21.23 -6.73 -16.79
CA HIS A 181 -21.92 -8.01 -16.71
C HIS A 181 -20.96 -9.16 -17.05
N ILE A 182 -21.32 -10.36 -16.63
CA ILE A 182 -20.55 -11.59 -16.87
C ILE A 182 -21.29 -12.44 -17.90
N LEU A 183 -20.57 -12.91 -18.91
CA LEU A 183 -21.06 -13.87 -19.90
C LEU A 183 -19.90 -14.79 -20.29
N GLU A 184 -20.10 -16.11 -20.23
CA GLU A 184 -19.12 -17.12 -20.70
C GLU A 184 -17.69 -16.92 -20.15
N ASN A 185 -17.54 -16.70 -18.84
CA ASN A 185 -16.25 -16.43 -18.16
C ASN A 185 -15.51 -15.16 -18.64
N ILE A 186 -16.25 -14.21 -19.20
CA ILE A 186 -15.77 -12.90 -19.60
C ILE A 186 -16.54 -11.84 -18.82
N ILE A 187 -15.81 -10.86 -18.27
CA ILE A 187 -16.36 -9.66 -17.67
C ILE A 187 -16.43 -8.59 -18.76
N HIS A 188 -17.63 -8.20 -19.16
CA HIS A 188 -17.88 -7.12 -20.11
C HIS A 188 -18.11 -5.81 -19.38
N LEU A 189 -17.41 -4.75 -19.79
CA LEU A 189 -17.52 -3.41 -19.18
C LEU A 189 -18.43 -2.53 -20.02
N ASP A 190 -19.58 -2.15 -19.45
CA ASP A 190 -20.56 -1.28 -20.11
C ASP A 190 -20.08 0.20 -20.18
N THR A 191 -18.98 0.50 -19.47
CA THR A 191 -18.32 1.81 -19.48
C THR A 191 -17.45 2.09 -20.70
N TYR A 192 -17.30 1.12 -21.61
CA TYR A 192 -16.39 1.23 -22.75
C TYR A 192 -16.76 2.37 -23.70
N LYS A 193 -15.80 3.28 -23.95
CA LYS A 193 -15.97 4.48 -24.81
C LYS A 193 -15.11 4.46 -26.07
N GLY A 194 -14.46 3.35 -26.40
CA GLY A 194 -13.68 3.23 -27.64
C GLY A 194 -12.27 3.85 -27.59
N GLN A 195 -11.78 4.24 -26.41
CA GLN A 195 -10.41 4.75 -26.27
C GLN A 195 -9.39 3.61 -26.29
N SER A 196 -8.19 3.85 -26.81
CA SER A 196 -7.15 2.81 -26.98
C SER A 196 -6.66 2.20 -25.66
N TRP A 197 -6.83 2.91 -24.55
CA TRP A 197 -6.48 2.46 -23.20
C TRP A 197 -7.68 1.85 -22.46
N ASP A 198 -8.86 1.83 -23.07
CA ASP A 198 -10.08 1.38 -22.42
C ASP A 198 -10.25 -0.14 -22.56
N ILE A 199 -10.76 -0.78 -21.51
CA ILE A 199 -11.01 -2.22 -21.53
C ILE A 199 -12.49 -2.42 -21.85
N LYS A 200 -12.78 -3.09 -22.97
CA LYS A 200 -14.14 -3.50 -23.31
C LYS A 200 -14.56 -4.75 -22.54
N GLU A 201 -13.67 -5.71 -22.47
CA GLU A 201 -13.91 -7.00 -21.84
C GLU A 201 -12.59 -7.59 -21.31
N ILE A 202 -12.69 -8.46 -20.30
CA ILE A 202 -11.55 -9.15 -19.70
C ILE A 202 -11.95 -10.58 -19.34
N SER A 203 -11.09 -11.55 -19.67
CA SER A 203 -11.30 -12.95 -19.27
C SER A 203 -11.17 -13.12 -17.76
N PHE A 204 -11.77 -14.16 -17.19
CA PHE A 204 -11.55 -14.51 -15.77
C PHE A 204 -10.08 -14.76 -15.44
N ASP A 205 -9.28 -15.23 -16.40
CA ASP A 205 -7.86 -15.51 -16.24
C ASP A 205 -7.05 -14.22 -16.07
N ASP A 206 -7.23 -13.30 -17.02
CA ASP A 206 -6.58 -11.99 -17.00
C ASP A 206 -7.04 -11.17 -15.80
N TRP A 207 -8.32 -11.29 -15.43
CA TRP A 207 -8.87 -10.66 -14.24
C TRP A 207 -8.24 -11.23 -12.97
N SER A 208 -8.18 -12.55 -12.81
CA SER A 208 -7.62 -13.22 -11.63
C SER A 208 -6.14 -12.86 -11.44
N GLU A 209 -5.37 -12.79 -12.53
CA GLU A 209 -3.97 -12.35 -12.47
C GLU A 209 -3.85 -10.90 -12.00
N ARG A 210 -4.63 -9.98 -12.60
CA ARG A 210 -4.67 -8.56 -12.20
C ARG A 210 -5.10 -8.37 -10.75
N PHE A 211 -6.11 -9.13 -10.34
CA PHE A 211 -6.58 -9.18 -8.97
C PHE A 211 -5.44 -9.57 -8.02
N CYS A 212 -4.71 -10.64 -8.33
CA CYS A 212 -3.57 -11.11 -7.54
C CYS A 212 -2.48 -10.06 -7.41
N TYR A 213 -2.10 -9.36 -8.49
CA TYR A 213 -1.13 -8.25 -8.39
C TYR A 213 -1.60 -7.16 -7.43
N SER A 214 -2.89 -6.83 -7.43
CA SER A 214 -3.46 -5.80 -6.57
C SER A 214 -3.45 -6.20 -5.09
N ILE A 215 -3.95 -7.40 -4.77
CA ILE A 215 -4.06 -7.84 -3.38
C ILE A 215 -2.70 -8.17 -2.76
N LEU A 216 -1.79 -8.77 -3.52
CA LEU A 216 -0.46 -9.15 -3.02
C LEU A 216 0.42 -7.92 -2.83
N LEU A 217 0.31 -6.90 -3.69
CA LEU A 217 0.98 -5.61 -3.46
C LEU A 217 0.49 -4.97 -2.15
N CYS A 218 -0.82 -4.96 -1.92
CA CYS A 218 -1.40 -4.43 -0.68
C CYS A 218 -0.91 -5.21 0.54
N TYR A 219 -1.03 -6.53 0.51
CA TYR A 219 -0.67 -7.41 1.61
C TYR A 219 0.82 -7.32 1.97
N HIS A 220 1.71 -7.48 0.99
CA HIS A 220 3.15 -7.49 1.27
C HIS A 220 3.69 -6.13 1.66
N LEU A 221 3.14 -5.03 1.13
CA LEU A 221 3.59 -3.71 1.55
C LEU A 221 3.34 -3.51 3.05
N LEU A 222 2.13 -3.86 3.50
CA LEU A 222 1.76 -3.75 4.91
C LEU A 222 2.57 -4.71 5.78
N LYS A 223 2.64 -5.98 5.37
CA LYS A 223 3.34 -7.03 6.11
C LYS A 223 4.84 -6.75 6.25
N GLU A 224 5.53 -6.43 5.16
CA GLU A 224 6.98 -6.26 5.20
C GLU A 224 7.37 -4.95 5.91
N SER A 225 6.57 -3.88 5.78
CA SER A 225 6.75 -2.67 6.59
C SER A 225 6.59 -2.96 8.09
N TYR A 226 5.59 -3.75 8.45
CA TYR A 226 5.36 -4.17 9.84
C TYR A 226 6.49 -5.08 10.36
N ASN A 227 7.00 -5.99 9.52
CA ASN A 227 8.12 -6.85 9.87
C ASN A 227 9.39 -6.03 10.13
N ASP A 228 9.68 -5.04 9.29
CA ASP A 228 10.82 -4.14 9.48
C ASP A 228 10.70 -3.34 10.76
N ARG A 229 9.51 -2.78 11.01
CA ARG A 229 9.19 -2.10 12.26
C ARG A 229 9.48 -2.97 13.48
N ARG A 230 8.96 -4.21 13.48
CA ARG A 230 9.10 -5.15 14.61
C ARG A 230 10.55 -5.57 14.84
N ASN A 231 11.35 -5.65 13.78
CA ASN A 231 12.72 -6.15 13.83
C ASN A 231 13.76 -5.03 13.74
N ILE A 232 13.39 -3.77 13.94
CA ILE A 232 14.29 -2.64 13.70
C ILE A 232 15.56 -2.70 14.55
N ILE A 233 15.47 -3.18 15.80
CA ILE A 233 16.64 -3.40 16.65
C ILE A 233 17.54 -4.49 16.07
N THR A 234 16.98 -5.60 15.61
CA THR A 234 17.75 -6.68 14.98
C THR A 234 18.41 -6.21 13.68
N LEU A 235 17.73 -5.37 12.89
CA LEU A 235 18.23 -4.84 11.62
C LEU A 235 19.34 -3.79 11.81
N THR A 236 19.34 -3.04 12.92
CA THR A 236 20.18 -1.84 13.06
C THR A 236 21.13 -1.88 14.27
N GLY A 237 20.90 -2.78 15.21
CA GLY A 237 21.60 -2.83 16.49
C GLY A 237 21.26 -1.67 17.44
N LYS A 238 20.21 -0.88 17.16
CA LYS A 238 19.86 0.34 17.89
C LYS A 238 18.37 0.37 18.20
N ASP A 239 18.02 1.01 19.31
CA ASP A 239 16.64 1.33 19.71
C ASP A 239 16.35 2.84 19.63
N LYS A 240 17.39 3.66 19.53
CA LYS A 240 17.33 5.12 19.38
C LYS A 240 17.67 5.56 17.97
N PHE A 241 16.83 6.42 17.41
CA PHE A 241 16.94 6.91 16.05
C PHE A 241 16.79 8.42 15.98
N LYS A 242 17.51 9.05 15.07
CA LYS A 242 17.41 10.48 14.80
C LYS A 242 16.59 10.70 13.53
N ILE A 243 15.62 11.61 13.59
CA ILE A 243 14.73 11.96 12.47
C ILE A 243 14.73 13.47 12.24
N LYS A 244 14.38 13.89 11.01
CA LYS A 244 14.05 15.28 10.69
C LYS A 244 12.58 15.54 10.98
N HIS A 245 12.31 16.30 12.04
CA HIS A 245 10.95 16.62 12.51
C HIS A 245 10.62 18.08 12.21
N PRO A 246 9.47 18.38 11.58
CA PRO A 246 9.07 19.76 11.33
C PRO A 246 8.80 20.55 12.60
N SER A 247 9.11 21.85 12.58
CA SER A 247 8.55 22.79 13.56
C SER A 247 7.04 22.81 13.47
N LYS A 248 6.37 23.25 14.54
CA LYS A 248 4.91 23.22 14.64
C LYS A 248 4.20 23.98 13.51
N ASP A 249 4.81 25.07 13.05
CA ASP A 249 4.36 25.90 11.93
C ASP A 249 4.80 25.36 10.55
N GLY A 250 5.57 24.27 10.50
CA GLY A 250 6.03 23.63 9.27
C GLY A 250 7.14 24.38 8.52
N THR A 251 7.69 25.47 9.09
CA THR A 251 8.63 26.36 8.39
C THR A 251 10.09 25.89 8.46
N SER A 252 10.42 25.02 9.41
CA SER A 252 11.78 24.52 9.61
C SER A 252 11.80 23.04 9.97
N LEU A 253 12.93 22.38 9.71
CA LEU A 253 13.19 21.01 10.14
C LEU A 253 14.22 21.03 11.27
N ARG A 254 13.99 20.23 12.31
CA ARG A 254 14.92 20.01 13.41
C ARG A 254 15.23 18.53 13.56
N GLU A 255 16.45 18.22 13.99
CA GLU A 255 16.79 16.86 14.36
C GLU A 255 16.23 16.55 15.75
N VAL A 256 15.46 15.47 15.85
CA VAL A 256 14.95 14.96 17.12
C VAL A 256 15.22 13.47 17.23
N ASN A 257 15.41 13.01 18.46
CA ASN A 257 15.55 11.58 18.71
C ASN A 257 14.18 10.96 19.01
N ILE A 258 13.98 9.75 18.50
CA ILE A 258 12.87 8.87 18.84
C ILE A 258 13.43 7.55 19.36
N LEU A 259 12.66 6.90 20.23
CA LEU A 259 12.97 5.63 20.85
C LEU A 259 11.96 4.59 20.37
N TYR A 260 12.44 3.40 20.04
CA TYR A 260 11.63 2.23 19.76
C TYR A 260 11.48 1.37 21.00
N HIS A 261 10.24 1.01 21.33
CA HIS A 261 9.87 0.20 22.49
C HIS A 261 9.44 -1.19 22.03
N THR A 262 10.25 -2.22 22.32
CA THR A 262 10.03 -3.59 21.82
C THR A 262 8.75 -4.22 22.37
N ASP A 263 8.41 -3.94 23.63
CA ASP A 263 7.21 -4.43 24.33
C ASP A 263 5.92 -3.97 23.66
N GLN A 264 5.89 -2.73 23.17
CA GLN A 264 4.72 -2.11 22.53
C GLN A 264 4.79 -2.13 21.00
N ASN A 265 5.91 -2.60 20.44
CA ASN A 265 6.26 -2.39 19.04
C ASN A 265 6.12 -0.89 18.67
N GLY A 266 6.41 0.03 19.59
CA GLY A 266 6.00 1.44 19.55
C GLY A 266 7.15 2.42 19.31
N PHE A 267 6.86 3.63 18.84
CA PHE A 267 7.84 4.72 18.83
C PHE A 267 7.37 5.88 19.70
N SER A 268 8.31 6.53 20.39
CA SER A 268 8.04 7.77 21.12
C SER A 268 9.17 8.77 20.94
N PHE A 269 8.86 10.07 21.00
CA PHE A 269 9.90 11.08 21.11
C PHE A 269 10.71 10.88 22.40
N GLU A 270 12.03 10.98 22.29
CA GLU A 270 12.90 11.01 23.46
C GLU A 270 12.57 12.26 24.27
N ARG A 271 12.14 12.07 25.52
CA ARG A 271 11.97 13.19 26.45
C ARG A 271 13.37 13.63 26.88
N LEU A 272 13.70 14.89 26.65
CA LEU A 272 14.83 15.50 27.34
C LEU A 272 14.51 15.47 28.83
N SER A 273 15.37 14.82 29.62
CA SER A 273 15.30 14.90 31.08
C SER A 273 15.34 16.37 31.47
N ILE A 274 14.26 16.86 32.08
CA ILE A 274 14.19 18.21 32.68
C ILE A 274 14.85 18.15 34.04
#